data_AF-A0A4Q5WTM2-F1
#
_entry.id   AF-A0A4Q5WTM2-F1
#
_cell.length_a   1.000
_cell.length_b   1.000
_cell.length_c   1.000
_cell.angle_alpha   90.00
_cell.angle_beta   90.00
_cell.angle_gamma   90.00
#
_symmetry.space_group_name_H-M   'P 1'
#
loop_
_entity.id
_entity.type
_entity.pdbx_description
1 polymer ?
#
loop_
_entity_poly.entity_id
_entity_poly.type
_entity_poly.pdbx_seq_one_letter_code
_entity_poly.pdbx_strand_id
1 'polypeptide(L)'
;MPDFLSLFSRWWKLIAGFVLAIAAVTAVLLLQVDKQYVSTVTALPATTVNFDKSKIFSENIQGLYSPLGGPEDIDRVLGTAGLDTIFLQLIRENGLVKHYKIKDQKIPEYYAIKELHENIEVLKDEYGQLRIKVWDKDKLLAARMANSLFGKYQQLHQRLQSETNERILGNLRQHQAQLQKEYVQNYDSMGVTGAAQRDLMRVRNESLIKELANYERLINEYALVSNTRPDVLLLVEAARPAFKTDRPRLLPTFIMVCFVALIFALLLSLFLDSRKKA
;
A
#
# COMPACT_ATOMS: atom_id res chain seq x y z
N MET A 1 -37.68 12.16 40.53
CA MET A 1 -36.69 12.33 39.44
C MET A 1 -36.86 13.75 38.92
N PRO A 2 -35.80 14.57 38.76
CA PRO A 2 -35.99 15.89 38.18
C PRO A 2 -36.47 15.72 36.73
N ASP A 3 -37.66 16.23 36.42
CA ASP A 3 -38.21 16.17 35.07
C ASP A 3 -37.29 16.98 34.14
N PHE A 4 -36.52 16.29 33.30
CA PHE A 4 -35.67 16.91 32.28
C PHE A 4 -36.43 17.92 31.42
N LEU A 5 -37.73 17.69 31.21
CA LEU A 5 -38.65 18.59 30.51
C LEU A 5 -38.85 19.94 31.23
N SER A 6 -38.86 19.95 32.57
CA SER A 6 -39.02 21.17 33.37
C SER A 6 -37.74 22.03 33.39
N LEU A 7 -36.57 21.38 33.44
CA LEU A 7 -35.27 22.03 33.31
C LEU A 7 -35.11 22.68 31.93
N PHE A 8 -35.52 21.95 30.88
CA PHE A 8 -35.50 22.46 29.52
C PHE A 8 -36.37 23.71 29.37
N SER A 9 -37.63 23.68 29.81
CA SER A 9 -38.55 24.83 29.75
C SER A 9 -38.03 26.07 30.49
N ARG A 10 -37.33 25.89 31.62
CA ARG A 10 -36.84 27.01 32.44
C ARG A 10 -35.60 27.70 31.85
N TRP A 11 -34.71 26.92 31.23
CA TRP A 11 -33.43 27.42 30.71
C TRP A 11 -33.30 27.38 29.18
N TRP A 12 -34.42 27.18 28.46
CA TRP A 12 -34.43 26.99 27.00
C TRP A 12 -33.74 28.13 26.24
N LYS A 13 -33.87 29.38 26.70
CA LYS A 13 -33.22 30.55 26.08
C LYS A 13 -31.70 30.49 26.18
N LEU A 14 -31.16 30.01 27.31
CA LEU A 14 -29.72 29.84 27.47
C LEU A 14 -29.22 28.66 26.63
N ILE A 15 -29.95 27.54 26.63
CA ILE A 15 -29.59 26.37 25.84
C ILE A 15 -29.60 26.71 24.35
N ALA A 16 -30.68 27.32 23.86
CA ALA A 16 -30.82 27.73 22.47
C ALA A 16 -29.79 28.79 22.08
N GLY A 17 -29.55 29.80 22.93
CA GLY A 17 -28.55 30.83 22.69
C GLY A 17 -27.12 30.28 22.59
N PHE A 18 -26.76 29.35 23.48
CA PHE A 18 -25.44 28.71 23.47
C PHE A 18 -25.22 27.84 22.23
N VAL A 19 -26.20 26.98 21.89
CA VAL A 19 -26.13 26.14 20.69
C VAL A 19 -26.07 27.00 19.43
N LEU A 20 -26.86 28.08 19.36
CA LEU A 20 -26.87 28.98 18.21
C LEU A 20 -25.55 29.75 18.07
N ALA A 21 -24.94 30.17 19.18
CA ALA A 21 -23.62 30.78 19.17
C ALA A 21 -22.53 29.81 18.65
N ILE A 22 -22.51 28.57 19.14
CA ILE A 22 -21.56 27.56 18.66
C ILE A 22 -21.82 27.21 17.19
N ALA A 23 -23.08 27.08 16.80
CA ALA A 23 -23.45 26.83 15.41
C ALA A 23 -22.95 27.95 14.49
N ALA A 24 -23.15 29.21 14.87
CA ALA A 24 -22.67 30.36 14.09
C ALA A 24 -21.14 30.35 13.94
N VAL A 25 -20.40 30.15 15.04
CA VAL A 25 -18.92 30.06 15.01
C VAL A 25 -18.46 28.90 14.14
N THR A 26 -19.08 27.73 14.29
CA THR A 26 -18.74 26.53 13.51
C THR A 26 -18.99 26.73 12.03
N ALA A 27 -20.11 27.37 11.66
CA ALA A 27 -20.41 27.68 10.26
C ALA A 27 -19.35 28.59 9.63
N VAL A 28 -18.90 29.63 10.35
CA VAL A 28 -17.85 30.53 9.88
C VAL A 28 -16.52 29.78 9.70
N LEU A 29 -16.13 28.95 10.67
CA LEU A 29 -14.90 28.17 10.59
C LEU A 29 -14.93 27.19 9.40
N LEU A 30 -16.05 26.48 9.21
CA LEU A 30 -16.21 25.52 8.11
C LEU A 30 -16.18 26.18 6.72
N LEU A 31 -16.55 27.46 6.59
CA LEU A 31 -16.45 28.21 5.34
C LEU A 31 -15.00 28.60 5.00
N GLN A 32 -14.10 28.67 5.98
CA GLN A 32 -12.69 28.99 5.77
C GLN A 32 -11.83 27.77 5.43
N VAL A 33 -12.33 26.55 5.67
CA VAL A 33 -11.58 25.33 5.35
C VAL A 33 -11.60 25.09 3.85
N ASP A 34 -10.41 24.95 3.27
CA ASP A 34 -10.25 24.68 1.85
C ASP A 34 -10.85 23.33 1.47
N LYS A 35 -11.67 23.35 0.42
CA LYS A 35 -12.27 22.13 -0.12
C LYS A 35 -11.24 21.36 -0.93
N GLN A 36 -11.20 20.05 -0.74
CA GLN A 36 -10.29 19.15 -1.44
C GLN A 36 -11.07 18.15 -2.30
N TYR A 37 -10.51 17.87 -3.47
CA TYR A 37 -10.97 16.86 -4.41
C TYR A 37 -10.15 15.60 -4.22
N VAL A 38 -10.82 14.44 -4.24
CA VAL A 38 -10.14 13.14 -4.16
C VAL A 38 -10.07 12.50 -5.55
N SER A 39 -8.88 12.06 -5.96
CA SER A 39 -8.73 11.23 -7.17
C SER A 39 -8.18 9.87 -6.76
N THR A 40 -8.70 8.80 -7.36
CA THR A 40 -8.38 7.42 -6.95
C THR A 40 -7.89 6.59 -8.14
N VAL A 41 -6.75 5.92 -8.00
CA VAL A 41 -6.36 4.81 -8.88
C VAL A 41 -6.80 3.50 -8.24
N THR A 42 -7.28 2.58 -9.06
CA THR A 42 -7.59 1.21 -8.67
C THR A 42 -6.72 0.24 -9.48
N ALA A 43 -6.03 -0.66 -8.80
CA ALA A 43 -5.16 -1.65 -9.42
C ALA A 43 -5.28 -3.02 -8.74
N LEU A 44 -4.96 -4.07 -9.49
CA LEU A 44 -4.88 -5.45 -8.99
C LEU A 44 -3.43 -5.93 -8.99
N PRO A 45 -3.04 -6.85 -8.11
CA PRO A 45 -1.76 -7.53 -8.24
C PRO A 45 -1.75 -8.29 -9.57
N ALA A 46 -0.68 -8.12 -10.35
CA ALA A 46 -0.45 -8.93 -11.52
C ALA A 46 -0.06 -10.33 -11.06
N THR A 47 -0.84 -11.34 -11.44
CA THR A 47 -0.46 -12.73 -11.20
C THR A 47 0.73 -13.07 -12.11
N THR A 48 1.95 -12.96 -11.59
CA THR A 48 3.13 -13.50 -12.27
C THR A 48 3.10 -15.01 -12.08
N VAL A 49 2.80 -15.74 -13.16
CA VAL A 49 2.98 -17.20 -13.37
C VAL A 49 2.82 -18.04 -12.08
N ASN A 50 1.67 -18.71 -11.94
CA ASN A 50 1.42 -19.66 -10.84
C ASN A 50 2.50 -20.77 -10.81
N PHE A 51 3.57 -20.55 -10.04
CA PHE A 51 4.52 -21.59 -9.70
C PHE A 51 3.79 -22.60 -8.80
N ASP A 52 3.41 -23.76 -9.34
CA ASP A 52 2.95 -24.88 -8.54
C ASP A 52 4.16 -25.46 -7.79
N LYS A 53 4.51 -24.78 -6.68
CA LYS A 53 5.70 -25.04 -5.86
C LYS A 53 5.77 -26.51 -5.41
N SER A 54 4.61 -27.13 -5.21
CA SER A 54 4.48 -28.51 -4.74
C SER A 54 4.97 -29.56 -5.73
N LYS A 55 5.06 -29.22 -7.02
CA LYS A 55 5.44 -30.16 -8.08
C LYS A 55 6.89 -30.04 -8.54
N ILE A 56 7.57 -28.93 -8.22
CA ILE A 56 8.86 -28.57 -8.82
C ILE A 56 10.00 -28.58 -7.78
N PHE A 57 9.73 -28.25 -6.53
CA PHE A 57 10.77 -28.13 -5.50
C PHE A 57 10.76 -29.34 -4.57
N SER A 58 11.91 -30.01 -4.44
CA SER A 58 12.13 -30.90 -3.30
C SER A 58 12.01 -30.09 -1.99
N GLU A 59 11.52 -30.72 -0.92
CA GLU A 59 11.24 -30.06 0.38
C GLU A 59 12.44 -29.24 0.89
N ASN A 60 13.67 -29.66 0.56
CA ASN A 60 14.91 -29.02 0.96
C ASN A 60 15.17 -27.64 0.32
N ILE A 61 14.46 -27.27 -0.75
CA ILE A 61 14.71 -26.01 -1.47
C ILE A 61 13.52 -25.04 -1.35
N GLN A 62 12.39 -25.48 -0.80
CA GLN A 62 11.19 -24.64 -0.67
C GLN A 62 11.39 -23.41 0.25
N GLY A 63 12.24 -23.52 1.28
CA GLY A 63 12.54 -22.42 2.22
C GLY A 63 13.52 -21.36 1.69
N LEU A 64 14.18 -21.61 0.55
CA LEU A 64 15.15 -20.69 -0.05
C LEU A 64 14.51 -19.66 -0.99
N TYR A 65 13.19 -19.74 -1.24
CA TYR A 65 12.51 -18.93 -2.24
C TYR A 65 11.27 -18.20 -1.70
N SER A 66 11.21 -16.89 -1.93
CA SER A 66 10.06 -16.06 -1.59
C SER A 66 8.89 -16.35 -2.56
N PRO A 67 7.65 -16.55 -2.09
CA PRO A 67 6.48 -16.46 -2.96
C PRO A 67 6.41 -15.05 -3.57
N LEU A 68 6.29 -14.99 -4.89
CA LEU A 68 6.00 -13.78 -5.67
C LEU A 68 4.82 -14.12 -6.57
N GLY A 69 3.85 -13.20 -6.72
CA GLY A 69 2.61 -13.42 -7.48
C GLY A 69 1.39 -13.76 -6.64
N GLY A 70 1.36 -13.37 -5.36
CA GLY A 70 0.30 -13.70 -4.41
C GLY A 70 -0.38 -12.46 -3.78
N PRO A 71 -1.43 -12.65 -2.96
CA PRO A 71 -2.11 -11.55 -2.25
C PRO A 71 -1.20 -10.66 -1.40
N GLU A 72 -0.02 -11.17 -1.06
CA GLU A 72 1.05 -10.49 -0.32
C GLU A 72 1.71 -9.35 -1.11
N ASP A 73 1.60 -9.33 -2.45
CA ASP A 73 2.26 -8.32 -3.28
C ASP A 73 1.66 -6.92 -3.05
N ILE A 74 0.35 -6.84 -2.80
CA ILE A 74 -0.27 -5.58 -2.38
C ILE A 74 0.23 -5.16 -1.00
N ASP A 75 0.40 -6.10 -0.07
CA ASP A 75 0.85 -5.80 1.28
C ASP A 75 2.30 -5.26 1.27
N ARG A 76 3.14 -5.76 0.35
CA ARG A 76 4.48 -5.20 0.09
C ARG A 76 4.42 -3.80 -0.49
N VAL A 77 3.50 -3.54 -1.43
CA VAL A 77 3.26 -2.17 -1.93
C VAL A 77 2.89 -1.24 -0.79
N LEU A 78 1.94 -1.63 0.05
CA LEU A 78 1.54 -0.86 1.23
C LEU A 78 2.71 -0.57 2.17
N GLY A 79 3.56 -1.57 2.45
CA GLY A 79 4.75 -1.40 3.28
C GLY A 79 5.77 -0.38 2.74
N THR A 80 5.75 -0.11 1.43
CA THR A 80 6.62 0.87 0.77
C THR A 80 5.92 2.17 0.35
N ALA A 81 4.59 2.23 0.50
CA ALA A 81 3.79 3.30 -0.08
C ALA A 81 4.08 4.68 0.51
N GLY A 82 4.40 4.72 1.81
CA GLY A 82 4.69 5.93 2.57
C GLY A 82 6.17 6.31 2.65
N LEU A 83 7.04 5.78 1.77
CA LEU A 83 8.46 6.14 1.79
C LEU A 83 8.68 7.57 1.28
N ASP A 84 9.38 8.39 2.05
CA ASP A 84 9.77 9.77 1.70
C ASP A 84 10.43 9.86 0.33
N THR A 85 11.21 8.84 -0.08
CA THR A 85 11.86 8.81 -1.40
C THR A 85 10.86 8.96 -2.54
N ILE A 86 9.67 8.36 -2.44
CA ILE A 86 8.62 8.43 -3.46
C ILE A 86 7.96 9.82 -3.42
N PHE A 87 7.67 10.31 -2.22
CA PHE A 87 7.06 11.64 -2.04
C PHE A 87 7.99 12.76 -2.51
N LEU A 88 9.29 12.67 -2.22
CA LEU A 88 10.29 13.61 -2.72
C LEU A 88 10.33 13.67 -4.26
N GLN A 89 10.19 12.52 -4.93
CA GLN A 89 10.07 12.52 -6.39
C GLN A 89 8.79 13.18 -6.86
N LEU A 90 7.66 12.87 -6.21
CA LEU A 90 6.35 13.46 -6.52
C LEU A 90 6.34 14.99 -6.32
N ILE A 91 6.98 15.48 -5.25
CA ILE A 91 7.15 16.90 -4.92
C ILE A 91 7.90 17.62 -6.02
N ARG A 92 9.03 17.07 -6.48
CA ARG A 92 9.85 17.66 -7.53
C ARG A 92 9.13 17.66 -8.88
N GLU A 93 8.51 16.55 -9.24
CA GLU A 93 7.78 16.37 -10.51
C GLU A 93 6.61 17.35 -10.67
N ASN A 94 5.89 17.61 -9.56
CA ASN A 94 4.69 18.43 -9.59
C ASN A 94 4.89 19.86 -9.05
N GLY A 95 6.11 20.23 -8.65
CA GLY A 95 6.41 21.55 -8.11
C GLY A 95 5.64 21.88 -6.83
N LEU A 96 5.46 20.89 -5.95
CA LEU A 96 4.50 20.99 -4.82
C LEU A 96 4.89 22.03 -3.77
N VAL A 97 6.18 22.34 -3.62
CA VAL A 97 6.65 23.43 -2.73
C VAL A 97 6.00 24.77 -3.10
N LYS A 98 5.84 25.04 -4.39
CA LYS A 98 5.18 26.26 -4.87
C LYS A 98 3.67 26.16 -4.73
N HIS A 99 3.09 25.00 -5.08
CA HIS A 99 1.65 24.75 -5.00
C HIS A 99 1.11 24.91 -3.57
N TYR A 100 1.81 24.34 -2.59
CA TYR A 100 1.47 24.43 -1.17
C TYR A 100 1.92 25.74 -0.51
N LYS A 101 2.59 26.64 -1.24
CA LYS A 101 3.06 27.95 -0.74
C LYS A 101 3.98 27.84 0.49
N ILE A 102 4.85 26.82 0.51
CA ILE A 102 5.75 26.53 1.65
C ILE A 102 7.21 26.91 1.38
N LYS A 103 7.46 27.73 0.37
CA LYS A 103 8.82 28.15 -0.03
C LYS A 103 9.59 28.84 1.09
N ASP A 104 8.90 29.58 1.95
CA ASP A 104 9.51 30.38 3.02
C ASP A 104 9.75 29.58 4.30
N GLN A 105 9.42 28.28 4.31
CA GLN A 105 9.68 27.40 5.44
C GLN A 105 11.16 27.03 5.54
N LYS A 106 11.62 26.71 6.75
CA LYS A 106 13.02 26.33 7.02
C LYS A 106 13.46 25.10 6.21
N ILE A 107 12.55 24.14 6.02
CA ILE A 107 12.79 22.92 5.22
C ILE A 107 11.54 22.67 4.35
N PRO A 108 11.42 23.32 3.19
CA PRO A 108 10.22 23.26 2.37
C PRO A 108 9.83 21.84 1.96
N GLU A 109 10.79 20.97 1.60
CA GLU A 109 10.46 19.59 1.23
C GLU A 109 9.83 18.80 2.39
N TYR A 110 10.30 19.01 3.63
CA TYR A 110 9.74 18.33 4.81
C TYR A 110 8.26 18.68 5.01
N TYR A 111 7.90 19.95 4.89
CA TYR A 111 6.50 20.38 5.01
C TYR A 111 5.64 19.85 3.85
N ALA A 112 6.19 19.76 2.63
CA ALA A 112 5.47 19.13 1.52
C ALA A 112 5.27 17.62 1.75
N ILE A 113 6.27 16.92 2.28
CA ILE A 113 6.14 15.49 2.63
C ILE A 113 5.04 15.31 3.67
N LYS A 114 5.02 16.17 4.70
CA LYS A 114 3.97 16.14 5.71
C LYS A 114 2.57 16.35 5.10
N GLU A 115 2.42 17.34 4.23
CA GLU A 115 1.16 17.58 3.52
C GLU A 115 0.74 16.36 2.68
N LEU A 116 1.69 15.69 2.03
CA LEU A 116 1.40 14.47 1.26
C LEU A 116 1.01 13.30 2.16
N HIS A 117 1.61 13.12 3.33
CA HIS A 117 1.18 12.07 4.26
C HIS A 117 -0.26 12.24 4.72
N GLU A 118 -0.73 13.49 4.90
CA GLU A 118 -2.12 13.77 5.31
C GLU A 118 -3.12 13.63 4.14
N ASN A 119 -2.64 13.83 2.91
CA ASN A 119 -3.44 13.90 1.69
C ASN A 119 -3.24 12.73 0.72
N ILE A 120 -2.52 11.67 1.12
CA ILE A 120 -2.35 10.46 0.32
C ILE A 120 -2.69 9.27 1.19
N GLU A 121 -3.61 8.43 0.70
CA GLU A 121 -3.98 7.18 1.34
C GLU A 121 -3.79 6.06 0.32
N VAL A 122 -2.93 5.09 0.67
CA VAL A 122 -2.74 3.88 -0.10
C VAL A 122 -3.22 2.72 0.76
N LEU A 123 -4.20 1.96 0.24
CA LEU A 123 -4.86 0.91 0.98
C LEU A 123 -5.18 -0.28 0.08
N LYS A 124 -5.36 -1.44 0.71
CA LYS A 124 -5.97 -2.63 0.11
C LYS A 124 -7.44 -2.65 0.51
N ASP A 125 -8.34 -2.72 -0.46
CA ASP A 125 -9.77 -2.80 -0.17
C ASP A 125 -10.24 -4.24 0.10
N GLU A 126 -11.50 -4.39 0.47
CA GLU A 126 -12.11 -5.69 0.82
C GLU A 126 -12.11 -6.68 -0.36
N TYR A 127 -11.96 -6.20 -1.59
CA TYR A 127 -11.86 -7.01 -2.80
C TYR A 127 -10.41 -7.34 -3.18
N GLY A 128 -9.44 -6.99 -2.32
CA GLY A 128 -8.02 -7.22 -2.56
C GLY A 128 -7.40 -6.28 -3.58
N GLN A 129 -8.05 -5.15 -3.91
CA GLN A 129 -7.56 -4.16 -4.86
C GLN A 129 -6.69 -3.13 -4.14
N LEU A 130 -5.62 -2.71 -4.80
CA LEU A 130 -4.85 -1.53 -4.40
C LEU A 130 -5.64 -0.27 -4.78
N ARG A 131 -5.84 0.60 -3.79
CA ARG A 131 -6.48 1.90 -3.96
C ARG A 131 -5.49 2.98 -3.55
N ILE A 132 -5.15 3.87 -4.49
CA ILE A 132 -4.29 5.04 -4.25
C ILE A 132 -5.19 6.27 -4.34
N LYS A 133 -5.51 6.87 -3.19
CA LYS A 133 -6.30 8.10 -3.10
C LYS A 133 -5.38 9.28 -2.84
N VAL A 134 -5.61 10.35 -3.59
CA VAL A 134 -4.90 11.62 -3.41
C VAL A 134 -5.91 12.73 -3.28
N TRP A 135 -5.81 13.51 -2.21
CA TRP A 135 -6.58 14.73 -1.98
C TRP A 135 -5.76 15.95 -2.37
N ASP A 136 -6.35 16.87 -3.12
CA ASP A 136 -5.75 18.18 -3.38
C ASP A 136 -6.84 19.23 -3.64
N LYS A 137 -6.49 20.52 -3.48
CA LYS A 137 -7.37 21.65 -3.83
C LYS A 137 -7.57 21.74 -5.35
N ASP A 138 -6.58 21.34 -6.14
CA ASP A 138 -6.68 21.22 -7.58
C ASP A 138 -7.03 19.78 -7.98
N LYS A 139 -8.23 19.60 -8.54
CA LYS A 139 -8.74 18.31 -9.05
C LYS A 139 -7.85 17.69 -10.13
N LEU A 140 -7.20 18.49 -10.97
CA LEU A 140 -6.32 18.00 -12.03
C LEU A 140 -5.01 17.50 -11.44
N LEU A 141 -4.49 18.23 -10.44
CA LEU A 141 -3.27 17.84 -9.75
C LEU A 141 -3.46 16.56 -8.94
N ALA A 142 -4.58 16.43 -8.21
CA ALA A 142 -4.93 15.21 -7.49
C ALA A 142 -4.90 13.97 -8.41
N ALA A 143 -5.53 14.06 -9.59
CA ALA A 143 -5.56 12.97 -10.56
C ALA A 143 -4.18 12.64 -11.12
N ARG A 144 -3.39 13.68 -11.45
CA ARG A 144 -2.01 13.52 -11.92
C ARG A 144 -1.13 12.85 -10.88
N MET A 145 -1.20 13.29 -9.63
CA MET A 145 -0.42 12.72 -8.53
C MET A 145 -0.78 11.27 -8.26
N ALA A 146 -2.07 10.92 -8.26
CA ALA A 146 -2.53 9.54 -8.06
C ALA A 146 -2.00 8.61 -9.16
N ASN A 147 -2.08 9.03 -10.43
CA ASN A 147 -1.53 8.26 -11.56
C ASN A 147 0.00 8.17 -11.52
N SER A 148 0.69 9.25 -11.13
CA SER A 148 2.15 9.27 -10.99
C SER A 148 2.61 8.33 -9.87
N LEU A 149 1.92 8.31 -8.73
CA LEU A 149 2.18 7.37 -7.63
C LEU A 149 2.02 5.91 -8.07
N PHE A 150 0.95 5.59 -8.81
CA PHE A 150 0.79 4.25 -9.37
C PHE A 150 2.00 3.83 -10.21
N GLY A 151 2.46 4.70 -11.12
CA GLY A 151 3.66 4.45 -11.93
C GLY A 151 4.92 4.27 -11.09
N LYS A 152 5.10 5.06 -10.02
CA LYS A 152 6.25 4.94 -9.12
C LYS A 152 6.23 3.65 -8.32
N TYR A 153 5.08 3.24 -7.80
CA TYR A 153 4.94 1.95 -7.11
C TYR A 153 5.18 0.78 -8.05
N GLN A 154 4.63 0.83 -9.27
CA GLN A 154 4.88 -0.17 -10.30
C GLN A 154 6.38 -0.31 -10.57
N GLN A 155 7.06 0.79 -10.88
CA GLN A 155 8.48 0.79 -11.20
C GLN A 155 9.34 0.29 -10.04
N LEU A 156 9.03 0.71 -8.81
CA LEU A 156 9.75 0.26 -7.62
C LEU A 156 9.65 -1.25 -7.46
N HIS A 157 8.44 -1.80 -7.49
CA HIS A 157 8.22 -3.23 -7.27
C HIS A 157 8.68 -4.09 -8.45
N GLN A 158 8.53 -3.61 -9.68
CA GLN A 158 9.05 -4.28 -10.88
C GLN A 158 10.60 -4.33 -10.86
N ARG A 159 11.26 -3.29 -10.35
CA ARG A 159 12.72 -3.31 -10.12
C ARG A 159 13.10 -4.32 -9.03
N LEU A 160 12.44 -4.30 -7.88
CA LEU A 160 12.71 -5.25 -6.79
C LEU A 160 12.49 -6.71 -7.23
N GLN A 161 11.43 -6.95 -8.01
CA GLN A 161 11.14 -8.25 -8.61
C GLN A 161 12.25 -8.67 -9.57
N SER A 162 12.69 -7.77 -10.45
CA SER A 162 13.75 -8.05 -11.43
C SER A 162 15.08 -8.39 -10.72
N GLU A 163 15.49 -7.58 -9.74
CA GLU A 163 16.69 -7.82 -8.94
C GLU A 163 16.62 -9.17 -8.20
N THR A 164 15.44 -9.55 -7.70
CA THR A 164 15.22 -10.84 -7.03
C THR A 164 15.33 -12.00 -8.03
N ASN A 165 14.68 -11.88 -9.19
CA ASN A 165 14.72 -12.89 -10.25
C ASN A 165 16.13 -13.13 -10.78
N GLU A 166 16.93 -12.06 -10.95
CA GLU A 166 18.33 -12.16 -11.36
C GLU A 166 19.18 -12.92 -10.34
N ARG A 167 18.98 -12.66 -9.04
CA ARG A 167 19.65 -13.40 -7.96
C ARG A 167 19.26 -14.88 -7.96
N ILE A 168 17.97 -15.19 -8.11
CA ILE A 168 17.49 -16.57 -8.18
C ILE A 168 18.11 -17.28 -9.38
N LEU A 169 18.09 -16.65 -10.56
CA LEU A 169 18.69 -17.20 -11.79
C LEU A 169 20.18 -17.50 -11.61
N GLY A 170 20.92 -16.60 -10.94
CA GLY A 170 22.33 -16.81 -10.59
C GLY A 170 22.54 -18.04 -9.71
N ASN A 171 21.74 -18.17 -8.65
CA ASN A 171 21.81 -19.31 -7.72
C ASN A 171 21.48 -20.64 -8.41
N LEU A 172 20.48 -20.65 -9.30
CA LEU A 172 20.09 -21.83 -10.08
C LEU A 172 21.21 -22.28 -11.02
N ARG A 173 21.83 -21.35 -11.74
CA ARG A 173 22.98 -21.64 -12.63
C ARG A 173 24.17 -22.19 -11.84
N GLN A 174 24.43 -21.63 -10.66
CA GLN A 174 25.51 -22.11 -9.81
C GLN A 174 25.25 -23.54 -9.32
N HIS A 175 24.04 -23.86 -8.85
CA HIS A 175 23.69 -25.21 -8.40
C HIS A 175 23.69 -26.21 -9.56
N GLN A 176 23.17 -25.83 -10.72
CA GLN A 176 23.22 -26.66 -11.93
C GLN A 176 24.67 -27.02 -12.29
N ALA A 177 25.59 -26.04 -12.27
CA ALA A 177 27.01 -26.28 -12.56
C ALA A 177 27.68 -27.22 -11.53
N GLN A 178 27.29 -27.13 -10.25
CA GLN A 178 27.76 -28.05 -9.21
C GLN A 178 27.27 -29.48 -9.45
N LEU A 179 25.98 -29.66 -9.76
CA LEU A 179 25.39 -30.96 -10.09
C LEU A 179 26.01 -31.57 -11.36
N GLN A 180 26.29 -30.76 -12.39
CA GLN A 180 26.99 -31.21 -13.59
C GLN A 180 28.39 -31.73 -13.26
N LYS A 181 29.13 -31.01 -12.40
CA LYS A 181 30.46 -31.44 -11.95
C LYS A 181 30.40 -32.75 -11.16
N GLU A 182 29.43 -32.89 -10.26
CA GLU A 182 29.20 -34.14 -9.51
C GLU A 182 28.87 -35.30 -10.45
N TYR A 183 28.01 -35.09 -11.44
CA TYR A 183 27.66 -36.11 -12.44
C TYR A 183 28.89 -36.60 -13.21
N VAL A 184 29.73 -35.69 -13.71
CA VAL A 184 30.97 -36.06 -14.43
C VAL A 184 31.93 -36.82 -13.53
N GLN A 185 32.12 -36.38 -12.28
CA GLN A 185 32.96 -37.08 -11.31
C GLN A 185 32.44 -38.50 -10.99
N ASN A 186 31.13 -38.64 -10.82
CA ASN A 186 30.50 -39.95 -10.62
C ASN A 186 30.66 -40.82 -11.87
N TYR A 187 30.56 -40.25 -13.07
CA TYR A 187 30.75 -40.98 -14.32
C TYR A 187 32.19 -41.51 -14.48
N ASP A 188 33.20 -40.68 -14.23
CA ASP A 188 34.60 -41.06 -14.33
C ASP A 188 34.98 -42.16 -13.32
N SER A 189 34.41 -42.11 -12.11
CA SER A 189 34.65 -43.12 -11.05
C SER A 189 33.98 -44.48 -11.31
N MET A 190 32.98 -44.56 -12.20
CA MET A 190 32.35 -45.84 -12.58
C MET A 190 33.30 -46.78 -13.32
N GLY A 191 34.33 -46.25 -13.98
CA GLY A 191 35.33 -47.06 -14.70
C GLY A 191 36.25 -47.87 -13.78
N VAL A 192 36.33 -47.51 -12.50
CA VAL A 192 37.32 -48.04 -11.54
C VAL A 192 36.66 -48.88 -10.42
N THR A 193 35.32 -48.94 -10.37
CA THR A 193 34.57 -49.53 -9.25
C THR A 193 33.96 -50.92 -9.53
N GLY A 194 33.76 -51.72 -8.48
CA GLY A 194 33.17 -53.07 -8.55
C GLY A 194 31.69 -53.09 -9.02
N ALA A 195 31.19 -54.26 -9.45
CA ALA A 195 29.88 -54.40 -10.10
C ALA A 195 28.68 -53.86 -9.29
N ALA A 196 28.57 -54.22 -8.00
CA ALA A 196 27.48 -53.73 -7.14
C ALA A 196 27.52 -52.21 -6.92
N GLN A 197 28.73 -51.63 -6.81
CA GLN A 197 28.91 -50.19 -6.66
C GLN A 197 28.51 -49.46 -7.95
N ARG A 198 28.82 -50.03 -9.13
CA ARG A 198 28.42 -49.48 -10.43
C ARG A 198 26.90 -49.41 -10.57
N ASP A 199 26.16 -50.42 -10.13
CA ASP A 199 24.70 -50.40 -10.21
C ASP A 199 24.07 -49.31 -9.31
N LEU A 200 24.59 -49.13 -8.09
CA LEU A 200 24.16 -48.01 -7.21
C LEU A 200 24.47 -46.64 -7.84
N MET A 201 25.66 -46.47 -8.42
CA MET A 201 26.06 -45.24 -9.09
C MET A 201 25.18 -44.93 -10.31
N ARG A 202 24.73 -45.95 -11.06
CA ARG A 202 23.80 -45.76 -12.19
C ARG A 202 22.46 -45.19 -11.73
N VAL A 203 21.89 -45.73 -10.65
CA VAL A 203 20.62 -45.21 -10.10
C VAL A 203 20.77 -43.76 -9.63
N ARG A 204 21.87 -43.43 -8.94
CA ARG A 204 22.17 -42.05 -8.51
C ARG A 204 22.37 -41.10 -9.70
N ASN A 205 23.06 -41.55 -10.74
CA ASN A 205 23.25 -40.76 -11.95
C ASN A 205 21.94 -40.50 -12.68
N GLU A 206 21.01 -41.47 -12.70
CA GLU A 206 19.67 -41.26 -13.25
C GLU A 206 18.88 -40.20 -12.49
N SER A 207 18.95 -40.18 -11.14
CA SER A 207 18.32 -39.12 -10.35
C SER A 207 18.96 -37.75 -10.59
N LEU A 208 20.28 -37.67 -10.71
CA LEU A 208 21.00 -36.43 -11.01
C LEU A 208 20.61 -35.86 -12.38
N ILE A 209 20.44 -36.71 -13.40
CA ILE A 209 20.00 -36.28 -14.74
C ILE A 209 18.59 -35.67 -14.67
N LYS A 210 17.67 -36.31 -13.94
CA LYS A 210 16.30 -35.79 -13.75
C LYS A 210 16.33 -34.42 -13.06
N GLU A 211 17.17 -34.27 -12.03
CA GLU A 211 17.35 -33.00 -11.34
C GLU A 211 17.93 -31.91 -12.25
N LEU A 212 18.96 -32.22 -13.05
CA LEU A 212 19.54 -31.29 -14.02
C LEU A 212 18.53 -30.80 -15.06
N ALA A 213 17.68 -31.69 -15.58
CA ALA A 213 16.61 -31.31 -16.50
C ALA A 213 15.60 -30.36 -15.86
N ASN A 214 15.29 -30.55 -14.57
CA ASN A 214 14.41 -29.64 -13.82
C ASN A 214 15.06 -28.25 -13.65
N TYR A 215 16.36 -28.19 -13.31
CA TYR A 215 17.09 -26.93 -13.23
C TYR A 215 17.13 -26.20 -14.57
N GLU A 216 17.37 -26.91 -15.68
CA GLU A 216 17.39 -26.31 -17.01
C GLU A 216 16.04 -25.68 -17.37
N ARG A 217 14.94 -26.40 -17.12
CA ARG A 217 13.59 -25.87 -17.28
C ARG A 217 13.38 -24.59 -16.47
N LEU A 218 13.77 -24.61 -15.20
CA LEU A 218 13.60 -23.48 -14.28
C LEU A 218 14.45 -22.26 -14.68
N ILE A 219 15.69 -22.49 -15.10
CA ILE A 219 16.59 -21.45 -15.61
C ILE A 219 15.98 -20.79 -16.85
N ASN A 220 15.45 -21.57 -17.78
CA ASN A 220 14.80 -21.03 -18.98
C ASN A 220 13.57 -20.19 -18.62
N GLU A 221 12.74 -20.65 -17.69
CA GLU A 221 11.57 -19.91 -17.23
C GLU A 221 11.94 -18.59 -16.53
N TYR A 222 12.87 -18.61 -15.57
CA TYR A 222 13.35 -17.39 -14.90
C TYR A 222 14.10 -16.44 -15.85
N ALA A 223 14.80 -16.97 -16.87
CA ALA A 223 15.39 -16.15 -17.91
C ALA A 223 14.32 -15.42 -18.73
N LEU A 224 13.20 -16.08 -19.05
CA LEU A 224 12.06 -15.45 -19.72
C LEU A 224 11.43 -14.36 -18.86
N VAL A 225 11.17 -14.63 -17.57
CA VAL A 225 10.59 -13.64 -16.65
C VAL A 225 11.53 -12.45 -16.45
N SER A 226 12.83 -12.69 -16.28
CA SER A 226 13.84 -11.64 -16.13
C SER A 226 13.94 -10.75 -17.38
N ASN A 227 13.87 -11.35 -18.57
CA ASN A 227 13.92 -10.61 -19.84
C ASN A 227 12.64 -9.83 -20.12
N THR A 228 11.47 -10.40 -19.80
CA THR A 228 10.18 -9.77 -20.07
C THR A 228 9.81 -8.70 -19.06
N ARG A 229 10.35 -8.74 -17.84
CA ARG A 229 10.08 -7.80 -16.73
C ARG A 229 8.58 -7.50 -16.61
N PRO A 230 7.75 -8.52 -16.32
CA PRO A 230 6.30 -8.35 -16.29
C PRO A 230 5.90 -7.27 -15.28
N ASP A 231 4.77 -6.63 -15.57
CA ASP A 231 4.12 -5.69 -14.67
C ASP A 231 3.74 -6.38 -13.35
N VAL A 232 3.90 -5.70 -12.22
CA VAL A 232 3.57 -6.21 -10.88
C VAL A 232 2.17 -5.80 -10.44
N LEU A 233 1.66 -4.69 -10.97
CA LEU A 233 0.31 -4.19 -10.78
C LEU A 233 -0.37 -4.03 -12.15
N LEU A 234 -1.61 -4.49 -12.23
CA LEU A 234 -2.50 -4.29 -13.36
C LEU A 234 -3.39 -3.08 -13.07
N LEU A 235 -3.31 -2.07 -13.93
CA LEU A 235 -4.17 -0.90 -13.84
C LEU A 235 -5.61 -1.28 -14.21
N VAL A 236 -6.53 -1.20 -13.25
CA VAL A 236 -7.96 -1.43 -13.48
C VAL A 236 -8.64 -0.13 -13.87
N GLU A 237 -8.41 0.91 -13.08
CA GLU A 237 -8.98 2.24 -13.33
C GLU A 237 -7.95 3.33 -13.02
N ALA A 238 -7.68 4.16 -14.02
CA ALA A 238 -6.84 5.34 -13.88
C ALA A 238 -7.57 6.45 -13.11
N ALA A 239 -6.82 7.23 -12.34
CA ALA A 239 -7.39 8.36 -11.62
C ALA A 239 -7.86 9.44 -12.59
N ARG A 240 -9.09 9.91 -12.36
CA ARG A 240 -9.72 11.01 -13.09
C ARG A 240 -9.97 12.18 -12.15
N PRO A 241 -9.98 13.43 -12.65
CA PRO A 241 -10.31 14.59 -11.83
C PRO A 241 -11.72 14.45 -11.26
N ALA A 242 -11.86 14.50 -9.94
CA ALA A 242 -13.17 14.42 -9.32
C ALA A 242 -14.05 15.63 -9.66
N PHE A 243 -15.34 15.34 -9.87
CA PHE A 243 -16.35 16.36 -10.09
C PHE A 243 -16.77 17.06 -8.78
N LYS A 244 -16.81 16.32 -7.67
CA LYS A 244 -17.27 16.80 -6.36
C LYS A 244 -16.13 16.77 -5.34
N THR A 245 -16.17 17.70 -4.40
CA THR A 245 -15.25 17.78 -3.26
C THR A 245 -15.58 16.68 -2.24
N ASP A 246 -14.55 16.03 -1.69
CA ASP A 246 -14.70 14.95 -0.70
C ASP A 246 -14.49 15.45 0.73
N ARG A 247 -13.49 16.30 0.95
CA ARG A 247 -13.14 16.86 2.26
C ARG A 247 -13.27 18.40 2.28
N PRO A 248 -13.63 19.00 3.43
CA PRO A 248 -14.25 18.37 4.60
C PRO A 248 -15.73 18.04 4.36
N ARG A 249 -16.26 17.05 5.10
CA ARG A 249 -17.70 16.74 5.08
C ARG A 249 -18.46 17.75 5.95
N LEU A 250 -18.82 18.89 5.36
CA LEU A 250 -19.38 20.07 6.07
C LEU A 250 -20.64 19.75 6.88
N LEU A 251 -21.60 19.04 6.29
CA LEU A 251 -22.91 18.80 6.91
C LEU A 251 -22.84 17.87 8.14
N PRO A 252 -22.21 16.68 8.09
CA PRO A 252 -22.12 15.83 9.27
C PRO A 252 -21.22 16.42 10.37
N THR A 253 -20.14 17.12 10.01
CA THR A 253 -19.29 17.80 11.02
C THR A 253 -20.05 18.89 11.75
N PHE A 254 -20.81 19.72 11.03
CA PHE A 254 -21.67 20.74 11.63
C PHE A 254 -22.71 20.16 12.59
N ILE A 255 -23.41 19.09 12.17
CA ILE A 255 -24.42 18.43 13.01
C ILE A 255 -23.79 17.85 14.27
N MET A 256 -22.63 17.20 14.16
CA MET A 256 -21.91 16.63 15.29
C MET A 256 -21.52 17.71 16.31
N VAL A 257 -20.99 18.85 15.85
CA VAL A 257 -20.63 19.96 16.73
C VAL A 257 -21.85 20.56 17.42
N CYS A 258 -22.96 20.75 16.70
CA CYS A 258 -24.21 21.22 17.29
C CYS A 258 -24.78 20.24 18.34
N PHE A 259 -24.65 18.94 18.11
CA PHE A 259 -25.09 17.92 19.06
C PHE A 259 -24.24 17.91 20.33
N VAL A 260 -22.92 18.00 20.21
CA VAL A 260 -22.01 18.13 21.35
C VAL A 260 -22.30 19.41 22.14
N ALA A 261 -22.51 20.54 21.44
CA ALA A 261 -22.89 21.81 22.05
C ALA A 261 -24.20 21.70 22.86
N LEU A 262 -25.20 20.98 22.34
CA LEU A 262 -26.47 20.74 23.05
C LEU A 262 -26.24 19.99 24.36
N ILE A 263 -25.43 18.93 24.34
CA ILE A 263 -25.12 18.14 25.55
C ILE A 263 -24.42 19.03 26.58
N PHE A 264 -23.41 19.81 26.17
CA PHE A 264 -22.73 20.75 27.06
C PHE A 264 -23.67 21.82 27.63
N ALA A 265 -24.57 22.34 26.81
CA ALA A 265 -25.58 23.30 27.26
C ALA A 265 -26.52 22.72 28.32
N LEU A 266 -26.95 21.47 28.14
CA LEU A 266 -27.78 20.75 29.11
C LEU A 266 -27.03 20.53 30.43
N LEU A 267 -25.78 20.07 30.39
CA LEU A 267 -24.95 19.91 31.58
C LEU A 267 -24.71 21.23 32.31
N LEU A 268 -24.41 22.30 31.57
CA LEU A 268 -24.24 23.64 32.13
C LEU A 268 -25.52 24.13 32.80
N SER A 269 -26.68 23.91 32.16
CA SER A 269 -27.98 24.29 32.72
C SER A 269 -28.28 23.54 34.03
N LEU A 270 -27.91 22.26 34.10
CA LEU A 270 -28.10 21.42 35.29
C LEU A 270 -27.18 21.87 36.43
N PHE A 271 -25.93 22.21 36.12
CA PHE A 271 -24.98 22.75 37.09
C PHE A 271 -25.41 24.12 37.64
N LEU A 272 -25.96 24.99 36.80
CA LEU A 272 -26.48 26.29 37.25
C LEU A 272 -27.74 26.13 38.12
N ASP A 273 -28.60 25.14 37.82
CA ASP A 273 -29.79 24.86 38.64
C ASP A 273 -29.44 24.26 40.00
N SER A 274 -28.40 23.40 40.07
CA SER A 274 -27.95 22.83 41.35
C SER A 274 -27.37 23.89 42.29
N ARG A 275 -26.64 24.88 41.76
CA ARG A 275 -26.13 26.01 42.55
C ARG A 275 -27.18 27.00 43.01
N LYS A 276 -28.35 27.07 42.35
CA LYS A 276 -29.47 27.92 42.80
C LYS A 276 -30.33 27.27 43.87
N LYS A 277 -30.19 25.96 44.08
CA LYS A 277 -30.94 25.18 45.10
C LYS A 277 -30.12 24.92 46.37
N ALA A 278 -28.81 25.22 46.36
CA ALA A 278 -27.94 25.28 47.53
C ALA A 278 -27.91 26.71 48.08
#